data_AF-A0A7S3H5A5-F1
#
_entry.id   AF-A0A7S3H5A5-F1
#
_cell.length_a   1.000
_cell.length_b   1.000
_cell.length_c   1.000
_cell.angle_alpha   90.00
_cell.angle_beta   90.00
_cell.angle_gamma   90.00
#
_symmetry.space_group_name_H-M   'P 1'
#
loop_
_entity.id
_entity.type
_entity.pdbx_description
1 polymer ?
#
loop_
_entity_poly.entity_id
_entity_poly.type
_entity_poly.pdbx_seq_one_letter_code
_entity_poly.pdbx_strand_id
1 'polypeptide(L)'
;QIAIAQAADNPNRVRDLARLLVLAKTAEGIAVKEGATEASNAVQTAVADSLRSFVGKEDYNFDDVYSEINKRGKNAVSALDDIYFEDIAREMSLASKAAVAKFTGKEEYKFGDVSKEIDTRAKGAVSAFTGKEDYKFGDITNEAMKRGGDAVKGFTGKEEYKFGDISKTILKNIFGGDDK
;
A
#
# COMPACT_ATOMS: atom_id res chain seq x y z
N GLN A 1 51.38 75.15 -12.97
CA GLN A 1 50.84 73.94 -13.62
C GLN A 1 51.90 72.87 -13.96
N ILE A 2 53.20 73.07 -13.67
CA ILE A 2 54.26 72.10 -14.03
C ILE A 2 54.62 71.14 -12.87
N ALA A 3 54.24 71.44 -11.62
CA ALA A 3 54.49 70.56 -10.48
C ALA A 3 53.57 69.31 -10.41
N ILE A 4 52.52 69.26 -11.24
CA ILE A 4 51.59 68.13 -11.30
C ILE A 4 52.05 67.08 -12.33
N ALA A 5 52.94 67.44 -13.26
CA ALA A 5 53.44 66.54 -14.30
C ALA A 5 54.63 65.67 -13.86
N GLN A 6 55.34 66.00 -12.78
CA GLN A 6 56.48 65.21 -12.29
C GLN A 6 56.10 64.02 -11.39
N ALA A 7 54.83 63.87 -11.02
CA ALA A 7 54.34 62.69 -10.29
C ALA A 7 54.09 61.47 -11.21
N ALA A 8 54.13 61.67 -12.54
CA ALA A 8 53.87 60.61 -13.52
C ALA A 8 55.07 59.69 -13.74
N ASP A 9 56.30 60.15 -13.47
CA ASP A 9 57.56 59.48 -13.80
C ASP A 9 58.32 59.03 -12.54
N ASN A 10 57.60 58.55 -11.53
CA ASN A 10 58.22 57.93 -10.34
C ASN A 10 58.52 56.46 -10.66
N PRO A 11 59.80 56.06 -10.86
CA PRO A 11 60.16 54.70 -11.25
C PRO A 11 59.80 53.65 -10.20
N ASN A 12 59.52 54.07 -8.96
CA ASN A 12 59.13 53.17 -7.87
C ASN A 12 57.63 52.96 -7.76
N ARG A 13 56.80 53.68 -8.53
CA ARG A 13 55.34 53.60 -8.43
C ARG A 13 54.79 52.21 -8.72
N VAL A 14 55.36 51.49 -9.68
CA VAL A 14 54.99 50.10 -9.98
C VAL A 14 55.34 49.17 -8.82
N ARG A 15 56.50 49.38 -8.18
CA ARG A 15 56.95 48.61 -7.02
C ARG A 15 56.08 48.86 -5.79
N ASP A 16 55.68 50.11 -5.55
CA ASP A 16 54.84 50.48 -4.42
C ASP A 16 53.39 49.99 -4.62
N LEU A 17 52.86 50.04 -5.84
CA LEU A 17 51.57 49.43 -6.19
C LEU A 17 51.60 47.91 -6.02
N ALA A 18 52.69 47.25 -6.42
CA ALA A 18 52.84 45.80 -6.24
C ALA A 18 52.87 45.42 -4.74
N ARG A 19 53.55 46.21 -3.89
CA ARG A 19 53.54 46.02 -2.44
C ARG A 19 52.15 46.23 -1.84
N LEU A 20 51.44 47.27 -2.27
CA LEU A 20 50.07 47.54 -1.82
C LEU A 20 49.12 46.39 -2.19
N LEU A 21 49.26 45.84 -3.41
CA LEU A 21 48.47 44.70 -3.88
C LEU A 21 48.74 43.44 -3.05
N VAL A 22 50.01 43.16 -2.73
CA VAL A 22 50.37 42.02 -1.87
C VAL A 22 49.82 42.18 -0.45
N LEU A 23 49.87 43.40 0.10
CA LEU A 23 49.28 43.69 1.41
C LEU A 23 47.76 43.56 1.41
N ALA A 24 47.08 44.07 0.37
CA ALA A 24 45.64 43.95 0.21
C ALA A 24 45.20 42.48 0.11
N LYS A 25 45.87 41.68 -0.72
CA LYS A 25 45.58 40.23 -0.83
C LYS A 25 45.86 39.47 0.47
N THR A 26 46.91 39.84 1.19
CA THR A 26 47.21 39.25 2.51
C THR A 26 46.11 39.61 3.52
N ALA A 27 45.65 40.86 3.54
CA ALA A 27 44.57 41.31 4.41
C ALA A 27 43.24 40.63 4.08
N GLU A 28 42.90 40.48 2.79
CA GLU A 28 41.74 39.69 2.34
C GLU A 28 41.82 38.24 2.82
N GLY A 29 42.99 37.60 2.69
CA GLY A 29 43.20 36.23 3.17
C GLY A 29 43.04 36.08 4.69
N ILE A 30 43.49 37.06 5.47
CA ILE A 30 43.31 37.10 6.93
C ILE A 30 41.82 37.25 7.27
N ALA A 31 41.12 38.20 6.63
CA ALA A 31 39.70 38.43 6.87
C ALA A 31 38.84 37.20 6.54
N VAL A 32 39.16 36.48 5.45
CA VAL A 32 38.48 35.22 5.09
C VAL A 32 38.72 34.14 6.16
N LYS A 33 39.94 34.03 6.69
CA LYS A 33 40.27 33.06 7.73
C LYS A 33 39.58 33.37 9.06
N GLU A 34 39.53 34.64 9.44
CA GLU A 34 38.82 35.11 10.63
C GLU A 34 37.32 34.83 10.51
N GLY A 35 36.71 35.21 9.38
CA GLY A 35 35.29 34.91 9.10
C GLY A 35 34.98 33.41 9.11
N ALA A 36 35.87 32.56 8.59
CA ALA A 36 35.71 31.11 8.64
C ALA A 36 35.79 30.56 10.08
N THR A 37 36.64 31.15 10.92
CA THR A 37 36.79 30.77 12.33
C THR A 37 35.55 31.18 13.13
N GLU A 38 35.04 32.40 12.92
CA GLU A 38 33.80 32.87 13.52
C GLU A 38 32.60 32.00 13.14
N ALA A 39 32.47 31.66 11.85
CA ALA A 39 31.43 30.76 11.38
C ALA A 39 31.53 29.37 12.02
N SER A 40 32.75 28.83 12.15
CA SER A 40 32.97 27.54 12.83
C SER A 40 32.54 27.57 14.29
N ASN A 41 32.92 28.62 15.02
CA ASN A 41 32.57 28.79 16.43
C ASN A 41 31.05 28.96 16.63
N ALA A 42 30.39 29.70 15.73
CA ALA A 42 28.94 29.86 15.75
C ALA A 42 28.22 28.52 15.54
N VAL A 43 28.69 27.70 14.59
CA VAL A 43 28.15 26.36 14.35
C VAL A 43 28.36 25.45 15.55
N GLN A 44 29.57 25.43 16.13
CA GLN A 44 29.86 24.61 17.30
C GLN A 44 28.95 24.97 18.48
N THR A 45 28.73 26.27 18.71
CA THR A 45 27.84 26.77 19.77
C THR A 45 26.40 26.34 19.52
N ALA A 46 25.89 26.54 18.30
CA ALA A 46 24.52 26.16 17.96
C ALA A 46 24.27 24.65 18.07
N VAL A 47 25.26 23.83 17.68
CA VAL A 47 25.19 22.37 17.83
C VAL A 47 25.23 21.96 19.30
N ALA A 48 26.09 22.57 20.11
CA ALA A 48 26.17 22.31 21.55
C ALA A 48 24.85 22.66 22.25
N ASP A 49 24.27 23.82 21.97
CA ASP A 49 22.99 24.25 22.55
C ASP A 49 21.84 23.32 22.14
N SER A 50 21.83 22.87 20.89
CA SER A 50 20.86 21.88 20.41
C SER A 50 20.97 20.57 21.17
N LEU A 51 22.19 20.05 21.35
CA LEU A 51 22.43 18.79 22.07
C LEU A 51 22.13 18.92 23.57
N ARG A 52 22.46 20.05 24.20
CA ARG A 52 22.08 20.35 25.59
C ARG A 52 20.57 20.34 25.77
N SER A 53 19.83 21.00 24.87
CA SER A 53 18.37 21.01 24.90
C SER A 53 17.76 19.63 24.64
N PHE A 54 18.41 18.83 23.79
CA PHE A 54 17.98 17.48 23.46
C PHE A 54 18.15 16.51 24.65
N VAL A 55 19.34 16.51 25.25
CA VAL A 55 19.71 15.65 26.40
C VAL A 55 19.11 16.15 27.71
N GLY A 56 18.92 17.46 27.85
CA GLY A 56 18.48 18.11 29.09
C GLY A 56 19.59 18.28 30.14
N LYS A 57 20.86 18.31 29.71
CA LYS A 57 22.04 18.48 30.57
C LYS A 57 22.99 19.53 29.98
N GLU A 58 23.63 20.34 30.83
CA GLU A 58 24.66 21.29 30.39
C GLU A 58 25.92 20.60 29.89
N ASP A 59 26.39 19.62 30.66
CA ASP A 59 27.50 18.74 30.31
C ASP A 59 26.93 17.38 29.90
N TYR A 60 27.23 16.99 28.66
CA TYR A 60 26.80 15.72 28.09
C TYR A 60 27.98 15.04 27.40
N ASN A 61 27.95 13.72 27.38
CA ASN A 61 28.81 12.92 26.51
C ASN A 61 27.97 12.25 25.41
N PHE A 62 28.64 11.49 24.55
CA PHE A 62 27.96 10.81 23.44
C PHE A 62 26.96 9.74 23.93
N ASP A 63 27.25 9.09 25.07
CA ASP A 63 26.37 8.08 25.65
C ASP A 63 25.07 8.69 26.16
N ASP A 64 25.10 9.92 26.70
CA ASP A 64 23.90 10.65 27.09
C ASP A 64 22.97 10.88 25.90
N VAL A 65 23.51 11.34 24.76
CA VAL A 65 22.76 11.54 23.51
C VAL A 65 22.15 10.22 23.04
N TYR A 66 22.93 9.14 23.03
CA TYR A 66 22.47 7.82 22.64
C TYR A 66 21.35 7.30 23.55
N SER A 67 21.49 7.49 24.87
CA SER A 67 20.49 7.07 25.85
C SER A 67 19.18 7.83 25.67
N GLU A 68 19.24 9.14 25.39
CA GLU A 68 18.06 9.97 25.21
C GLU A 68 17.36 9.67 23.88
N ILE A 69 18.11 9.42 22.79
CA ILE A 69 17.54 8.92 21.52
C ILE A 69 16.77 7.62 21.76
N ASN A 70 17.37 6.65 22.45
CA ASN A 70 16.73 5.37 22.73
C ASN A 70 15.49 5.53 23.62
N LYS A 71 15.55 6.39 24.64
CA LYS A 71 14.42 6.68 25.52
C LYS A 71 13.25 7.28 24.75
N ARG A 72 13.50 8.31 23.94
CA ARG A 72 12.47 8.95 23.10
C ARG A 72 11.91 7.98 22.07
N GLY A 73 12.76 7.18 21.43
CA GLY A 73 12.36 6.13 20.50
C GLY A 73 11.46 5.08 21.16
N LYS A 74 11.86 4.57 22.34
CA LYS A 74 11.04 3.64 23.12
C LYS A 74 9.69 4.23 23.49
N ASN A 75 9.65 5.47 23.96
CA ASN A 75 8.39 6.13 24.34
C ASN A 75 7.45 6.31 23.14
N ALA A 76 7.99 6.67 21.97
CA ALA A 76 7.21 6.78 20.74
C ALA A 76 6.67 5.42 20.29
N VAL A 77 7.48 4.35 20.38
CA VAL A 77 7.06 2.99 20.05
C VAL A 77 6.07 2.43 21.06
N SER A 78 6.24 2.68 22.36
CA SER A 78 5.28 2.24 23.38
C SER A 78 3.92 2.93 23.24
N ALA A 79 3.90 4.19 22.78
CA ALA A 79 2.64 4.87 22.45
C ALA A 79 1.92 4.24 21.24
N LEU A 80 2.62 3.46 20.41
CA LEU A 80 2.04 2.66 19.33
C LEU A 80 1.63 1.26 19.79
N ASP A 81 2.17 0.75 20.92
CA ASP A 81 1.81 -0.55 21.47
C ASP A 81 0.37 -0.55 22.02
N ASP A 82 -0.11 0.62 22.45
CA ASP A 82 -1.52 0.87 22.76
C ASP A 82 -2.45 0.80 21.53
N ILE A 83 -1.92 0.67 20.31
CA ILE A 83 -2.72 0.35 19.12
C ILE A 83 -3.05 -1.14 19.15
N TYR A 84 -4.00 -1.50 20.03
CA TYR A 84 -5.03 -2.55 19.99
C TYR A 84 -4.85 -3.80 19.09
N PHE A 85 -3.64 -4.28 18.82
CA PHE A 85 -3.46 -5.48 18.01
C PHE A 85 -4.12 -6.69 18.67
N GLU A 86 -4.04 -6.78 20.00
CA GLU A 86 -4.69 -7.85 20.77
C GLU A 86 -6.21 -7.73 20.75
N ASP A 87 -6.76 -6.52 20.87
CA ASP A 87 -8.20 -6.30 20.88
C ASP A 87 -8.80 -6.51 19.50
N ILE A 88 -8.15 -6.02 18.43
CA ILE A 88 -8.51 -6.29 17.04
C ILE A 88 -8.47 -7.80 16.76
N ALA A 89 -7.40 -8.49 17.18
CA ALA A 89 -7.29 -9.94 17.00
C ALA A 89 -8.40 -10.70 17.74
N ARG A 90 -8.76 -10.26 18.96
CA ARG A 90 -9.84 -10.84 19.75
C ARG A 90 -11.20 -10.63 19.07
N GLU A 91 -11.49 -9.42 18.62
CA GLU A 91 -12.72 -9.10 17.91
C GLU A 91 -12.85 -9.90 16.60
N MET A 92 -11.78 -9.97 15.80
CA MET A 92 -11.76 -10.78 14.58
C MET A 92 -12.00 -12.26 14.86
N SER A 93 -11.43 -12.79 15.95
CA SER A 93 -11.63 -14.19 16.36
C SER A 93 -13.08 -14.45 16.75
N LEU A 94 -13.69 -13.56 17.53
CA LEU A 94 -15.09 -13.66 17.95
C LEU A 94 -16.04 -13.53 16.75
N ALA A 95 -15.82 -12.57 15.87
CA ALA A 95 -16.60 -12.39 14.65
C ALA A 95 -16.52 -13.62 13.73
N SER A 96 -15.32 -14.20 13.57
CA SER A 96 -15.13 -15.42 12.78
C SER A 96 -15.87 -16.62 13.39
N LYS A 97 -15.79 -16.81 14.72
CA LYS A 97 -16.53 -17.88 15.42
C LYS A 97 -18.03 -17.71 15.27
N ALA A 98 -18.55 -16.49 15.42
CA ALA A 98 -19.98 -16.20 15.27
C ALA A 98 -20.47 -16.44 13.84
N ALA A 99 -19.69 -16.03 12.84
CA ALA A 99 -20.01 -16.27 11.43
C ALA A 99 -20.05 -17.77 11.10
N VAL A 100 -19.08 -18.53 11.62
CA VAL A 100 -19.03 -19.99 11.42
C VAL A 100 -20.17 -20.69 12.14
N ALA A 101 -20.48 -20.33 13.39
CA ALA A 101 -21.62 -20.86 14.14
C ALA A 101 -22.95 -20.61 13.41
N LYS A 102 -23.15 -19.39 12.89
CA LYS A 102 -24.33 -19.05 12.08
C LYS A 102 -24.39 -19.86 10.78
N PHE A 103 -23.24 -20.09 10.14
CA PHE A 103 -23.18 -20.87 8.91
C PHE A 103 -23.47 -22.34 9.14
N THR A 104 -22.92 -22.95 10.19
CA THR A 104 -23.07 -24.40 10.48
C THR A 104 -24.29 -24.74 11.33
N GLY A 105 -24.93 -23.76 11.96
CA GLY A 105 -26.03 -23.96 12.91
C GLY A 105 -25.59 -24.61 14.23
N LYS A 106 -24.28 -24.62 14.53
CA LYS A 106 -23.71 -25.24 15.74
C LYS A 106 -23.28 -24.18 16.74
N GLU A 107 -23.44 -24.47 18.03
CA GLU A 107 -22.99 -23.59 19.12
C GLU A 107 -21.46 -23.47 19.21
N GLU A 108 -20.73 -24.53 18.81
CA GLU A 108 -19.27 -24.57 18.83
C GLU A 108 -18.70 -25.09 17.52
N TYR A 109 -17.67 -24.41 16.99
CA TYR A 109 -16.98 -24.81 15.77
C TYR A 109 -15.95 -25.92 16.03
N LYS A 110 -16.02 -27.00 15.23
CA LYS A 110 -14.95 -28.00 15.12
C LYS A 110 -14.38 -28.01 13.70
N PHE A 111 -13.07 -28.24 13.59
CA PHE A 111 -12.40 -28.36 12.31
C PHE A 111 -13.13 -29.38 11.40
N GLY A 112 -13.45 -28.96 10.18
CA GLY A 112 -14.20 -29.75 9.20
C GLY A 112 -15.73 -29.56 9.24
N ASP A 113 -16.29 -28.81 10.20
CA ASP A 113 -17.74 -28.54 10.24
C ASP A 113 -18.22 -27.75 9.02
N VAL A 114 -17.44 -26.75 8.59
CA VAL A 114 -17.75 -25.96 7.39
C VAL A 114 -17.78 -26.86 6.15
N SER A 115 -16.80 -27.76 6.00
CA SER A 115 -16.75 -28.70 4.87
C SER A 115 -17.94 -29.66 4.87
N LYS A 116 -18.33 -30.18 6.04
CA LYS A 116 -19.51 -31.06 6.18
C LYS A 116 -20.81 -30.35 5.89
N GLU A 117 -20.95 -29.10 6.34
CA GLU A 117 -22.13 -28.28 6.08
C GLU A 117 -22.25 -27.93 4.59
N ILE A 118 -21.14 -27.56 3.94
CA ILE A 118 -21.10 -27.31 2.49
C ILE A 118 -21.49 -28.59 1.73
N ASP A 119 -20.93 -29.74 2.07
CA ASP A 119 -21.26 -31.02 1.44
C ASP A 119 -22.75 -31.35 1.59
N THR A 120 -23.31 -31.16 2.79
CA THR A 120 -24.73 -31.40 3.07
C THR A 120 -25.63 -30.47 2.25
N ARG A 121 -25.32 -29.16 2.20
CA ARG A 121 -26.07 -28.19 1.39
C ARG A 121 -25.95 -28.45 -0.11
N ALA A 122 -24.76 -28.80 -0.59
CA ALA A 122 -24.53 -29.14 -1.98
C ALA A 122 -25.34 -30.37 -2.39
N LYS A 123 -25.30 -31.44 -1.57
CA LYS A 123 -26.13 -32.63 -1.77
C LYS A 123 -27.61 -32.29 -1.78
N GLY A 124 -28.09 -31.52 -0.80
CA GLY A 124 -29.49 -31.08 -0.75
C GLY A 124 -29.92 -30.29 -1.99
N ALA A 125 -29.09 -29.37 -2.46
CA ALA A 125 -29.36 -28.60 -3.68
C ALA A 125 -29.37 -29.49 -4.94
N VAL A 126 -28.44 -30.44 -5.04
CA VAL A 126 -28.37 -31.38 -6.15
C VAL A 126 -29.57 -32.33 -6.13
N SER A 127 -29.96 -32.84 -4.97
CA SER A 127 -31.16 -33.68 -4.83
C SER A 127 -32.44 -32.91 -5.14
N ALA A 128 -32.57 -31.65 -4.68
CA ALA A 128 -33.70 -30.79 -5.03
C ALA A 128 -33.76 -30.47 -6.53
N PHE A 129 -32.60 -30.30 -7.18
CA PHE A 129 -32.54 -30.07 -8.62
C PHE A 129 -32.87 -31.33 -9.42
N THR A 130 -32.28 -32.47 -9.08
CA THR A 130 -32.40 -33.74 -9.84
C THR A 130 -33.60 -34.59 -9.47
N GLY A 131 -34.23 -34.34 -8.31
CA GLY A 131 -35.26 -35.20 -7.72
C GLY A 131 -34.72 -36.55 -7.23
N LYS A 132 -33.40 -36.71 -7.11
CA LYS A 132 -32.75 -37.98 -6.73
C LYS A 132 -32.08 -37.87 -5.37
N GLU A 133 -32.22 -38.91 -4.56
CA GLU A 133 -31.60 -38.99 -3.23
C GLU A 133 -30.08 -39.15 -3.34
N ASP A 134 -29.62 -39.99 -4.27
CA ASP A 134 -28.19 -40.21 -4.56
C ASP A 134 -27.77 -39.58 -5.88
N TYR A 135 -26.79 -38.67 -5.82
CA TYR A 135 -26.19 -38.07 -7.01
C TYR A 135 -25.27 -39.04 -7.75
N LYS A 136 -25.47 -39.19 -9.07
CA LYS A 136 -24.51 -39.79 -9.99
C LYS A 136 -24.01 -38.77 -10.99
N PHE A 137 -22.75 -38.90 -11.39
CA PHE A 137 -22.15 -38.06 -12.43
C PHE A 137 -23.03 -38.10 -13.70
N GLY A 138 -23.42 -36.92 -14.20
CA GLY A 138 -24.34 -36.76 -15.33
C GLY A 138 -25.81 -36.54 -14.97
N ASP A 139 -26.24 -36.72 -13.70
CA ASP A 139 -27.64 -36.52 -13.31
C ASP A 139 -28.13 -35.08 -13.48
N ILE A 140 -27.30 -34.10 -13.13
CA ILE A 140 -27.59 -32.68 -13.33
C ILE A 140 -27.75 -32.38 -14.83
N THR A 141 -26.87 -32.92 -15.67
CA THR A 141 -26.94 -32.73 -17.13
C THR A 141 -28.20 -33.35 -17.72
N ASN A 142 -28.54 -34.57 -17.31
CA ASN A 142 -29.74 -35.26 -17.77
C ASN A 142 -31.01 -34.52 -17.33
N GLU A 143 -31.07 -34.04 -16.09
CA GLU A 143 -32.21 -33.29 -15.59
C GLU A 143 -32.34 -31.92 -16.27
N ALA A 144 -31.22 -31.22 -16.48
CA ALA A 144 -31.20 -29.98 -17.25
C ALA A 144 -31.68 -30.19 -18.70
N MET A 145 -31.27 -31.30 -19.33
CA MET A 145 -31.75 -31.68 -20.67
C MET A 145 -33.22 -32.06 -20.68
N LYS A 146 -33.77 -32.69 -19.62
CA LYS A 146 -35.21 -32.96 -19.53
C LYS A 146 -36.01 -31.66 -19.43
N ARG A 147 -35.65 -30.80 -18.47
CA ARG A 147 -36.34 -29.51 -18.24
C ARG A 147 -36.22 -28.57 -19.43
N GLY A 148 -35.02 -28.46 -20.02
CA GLY A 148 -34.81 -27.68 -21.24
C GLY A 148 -35.40 -28.37 -22.48
N GLY A 149 -35.38 -29.70 -22.50
CA GLY A 149 -35.95 -30.53 -23.55
C GLY A 149 -37.43 -30.32 -23.72
N ASP A 150 -38.22 -30.26 -22.65
CA ASP A 150 -39.66 -29.99 -22.76
C ASP A 150 -39.95 -28.60 -23.35
N ALA A 151 -39.15 -27.59 -23.01
CA ALA A 151 -39.24 -26.26 -23.64
C ALA A 151 -38.85 -26.31 -25.12
N VAL A 152 -37.79 -27.04 -25.47
CA VAL A 152 -37.35 -27.23 -26.87
C VAL A 152 -38.36 -28.06 -27.66
N LYS A 153 -38.96 -29.10 -27.07
CA LYS A 153 -40.02 -29.91 -27.67
C LYS A 153 -41.29 -29.09 -27.90
N GLY A 154 -41.72 -28.31 -26.90
CA GLY A 154 -42.85 -27.40 -27.01
C GLY A 154 -42.63 -26.31 -28.06
N PHE A 155 -41.40 -25.80 -28.18
CA PHE A 155 -41.05 -24.79 -29.17
C PHE A 155 -40.93 -25.36 -30.59
N THR A 156 -40.26 -26.52 -30.75
CA THR A 156 -39.97 -27.11 -32.06
C THR A 156 -41.07 -28.04 -32.57
N GLY A 157 -41.92 -28.54 -31.68
CA GLY A 157 -42.94 -29.57 -31.96
C GLY A 157 -42.36 -30.97 -32.18
N LYS A 158 -41.08 -31.21 -31.87
CA LYS A 158 -40.39 -32.47 -32.16
C LYS A 158 -40.09 -33.24 -30.89
N GLU A 159 -40.36 -34.55 -30.88
CA GLU A 159 -40.07 -35.42 -29.73
C GLU A 159 -38.58 -35.60 -29.45
N GLU A 160 -37.74 -35.47 -30.47
CA GLU A 160 -36.28 -35.58 -30.37
C GLU A 160 -35.62 -34.36 -31.03
N TYR A 161 -34.81 -33.63 -30.27
CA TYR A 161 -34.13 -32.43 -30.74
C TYR A 161 -32.92 -32.77 -31.62
N LYS A 162 -32.85 -32.16 -32.80
CA LYS A 162 -31.67 -32.15 -33.67
C LYS A 162 -31.12 -30.74 -33.80
N PHE A 163 -29.80 -30.61 -33.88
CA PHE A 163 -29.15 -29.31 -34.09
C PHE A 163 -29.71 -28.61 -35.33
N GLY A 164 -30.18 -27.37 -35.16
CA GLY A 164 -30.86 -26.58 -36.19
C GLY A 164 -32.38 -26.62 -36.16
N ASP A 165 -33.01 -27.43 -35.30
CA ASP A 165 -34.48 -27.49 -35.20
C ASP A 165 -35.10 -26.18 -34.70
N ILE A 166 -34.46 -25.52 -33.72
CA ILE A 166 -34.90 -24.21 -33.23
C ILE A 166 -34.87 -23.17 -34.36
N SER A 167 -33.77 -23.10 -35.12
CA SER A 167 -33.64 -22.17 -36.25
C SER A 167 -34.66 -22.44 -37.36
N LYS A 168 -34.93 -23.71 -37.67
CA LYS A 168 -35.94 -24.10 -38.66
C LYS A 168 -37.35 -23.76 -38.21
N THR A 169 -37.67 -23.95 -36.93
CA THR A 169 -39.00 -23.60 -36.40
C THR A 169 -39.21 -22.09 -36.35
N ILE A 170 -38.19 -21.31 -35.98
CA ILE A 170 -38.24 -19.83 -36.07
C ILE A 170 -38.48 -19.40 -37.52
N LEU A 171 -37.72 -19.95 -38.47
CA LEU A 171 -37.87 -19.63 -39.88
C LEU A 171 -39.27 -19.98 -40.39
N LYS A 172 -39.82 -21.13 -40.00
CA LYS A 172 -41.19 -21.54 -40.35
C LYS A 172 -42.23 -20.58 -39.77
N ASN A 173 -42.08 -20.15 -38.52
CA ASN A 173 -43.05 -19.25 -37.87
C ASN A 173 -42.99 -17.81 -38.41
N ILE A 174 -41.83 -17.36 -38.91
CA ILE A 174 -41.65 -16.00 -39.45
C ILE A 174 -41.96 -15.93 -40.95
N PHE A 175 -41.60 -16.96 -41.73
CA PHE A 175 -41.67 -16.93 -43.19
C PHE A 175 -42.62 -17.96 -43.82
N GLY A 176 -43.21 -18.86 -43.03
CA GLY A 176 -44.02 -19.99 -43.51
C GLY A 176 -45.50 -19.92 -43.14
N GLY A 177 -46.14 -18.76 -43.32
CA GLY A 177 -47.60 -18.65 -43.24
C GLY A 177 -48.29 -19.52 -44.30
N ASP A 178 -49.16 -20.41 -43.82
CA ASP A 178 -50.20 -21.20 -44.50
C ASP A 178 -49.89 -21.84 -45.87
N ASP A 179 -49.53 -23.12 -45.85
CA ASP A 179 -49.96 -24.06 -46.90
C ASP A 179 -51.07 -24.93 -46.31
N LYS A 180 -52.29 -24.73 -46.83
CA LYS A 180 -53.46 -25.61 -46.63
C LYS A 180 -53.20 -27.00 -47.21
#